data_AF-A0A158B789-F1
#
_entry.id   AF-A0A158B789-F1
#
_cell.length_a   1.000
_cell.length_b   1.000
_cell.length_c   1.000
_cell.angle_alpha   90.00
_cell.angle_beta   90.00
_cell.angle_gamma   90.00
#
_symmetry.space_group_name_H-M   'P 1'
#
loop_
_entity.id
_entity.type
_entity.pdbx_description
1 polymer ?
#
loop_
_entity_poly.entity_id
_entity_poly.type
_entity_poly.pdbx_seq_one_letter_code
_entity_poly.pdbx_strand_id
1 'polypeptide(L)' 'MAIVTNDQLVELTGGLRQGAAQKRWIKKALGIDAPRKADGHPLLTWEQVNRGPSETQKKSVIKWKNAA' A
#
# COMPACT_ATOMS: atom_id res chain seq x y z
N MET A 1 -3.80 -6.61 13.43
CA MET A 1 -3.04 -5.86 12.41
C MET A 1 -3.22 -4.37 12.63
N ALA A 2 -2.16 -3.62 12.95
CA ALA A 2 -2.23 -2.17 13.09
C ALA A 2 -2.09 -1.50 11.70
N ILE A 3 -3.01 -0.58 11.37
CA ILE A 3 -2.97 0.24 10.15
C ILE A 3 -1.90 1.31 10.32
N VAL A 4 -1.12 1.56 9.26
CA VAL A 4 -0.13 2.65 9.24
C VAL A 4 -0.86 3.99 9.14
N THR A 5 -0.61 4.87 10.11
CA THR A 5 -1.18 6.22 10.15
C THR A 5 -0.51 7.13 9.12
N ASN A 6 -1.06 8.33 8.89
CA ASN A 6 -0.48 9.26 7.91
C ASN A 6 0.88 9.81 8.38
N ASP A 7 1.06 10.03 9.69
CA ASP A 7 2.36 10.45 10.24
C ASP A 7 3.39 9.32 10.11
N GLN A 8 3.00 8.10 10.43
CA GLN A 8 3.86 6.92 10.23
C GLN A 8 4.21 6.69 8.75
N LEU A 9 3.31 7.05 7.82
CA LEU A 9 3.61 7.05 6.39
C LEU A 9 4.68 8.07 6.02
N VAL A 10 4.63 9.27 6.59
CA VAL A 10 5.66 10.29 6.38
C VAL A 10 7.00 9.78 6.90
N GLU A 11 7.05 9.21 8.10
CA GLU A 11 8.27 8.64 8.68
C GLU A 11 8.82 7.48 7.83
N LEU A 12 7.96 6.50 7.49
CA LEU A 12 8.32 5.32 6.70
C LEU A 12 8.90 5.70 5.33
N THR A 13 8.38 6.76 4.71
CA THR A 13 8.80 7.20 3.37
C THR A 13 9.93 8.23 3.38
N GLY A 14 10.51 8.53 4.54
CA GLY A 14 11.61 9.50 4.66
C GLY A 14 11.17 10.95 4.46
N GLY A 15 9.96 11.29 4.86
CA GLY A 15 9.42 12.66 4.84
C GLY A 15 8.46 12.98 3.70
N LEU A 16 8.09 12.02 2.84
CA LEU A 16 7.15 12.29 1.76
C LEU A 16 5.75 12.55 2.31
N ARG A 17 5.16 13.70 1.98
CA ARG A 17 3.79 14.06 2.39
C ARG A 17 2.73 13.82 1.32
N GLN A 18 3.13 13.74 0.05
CA GLN A 18 2.19 13.54 -1.05
C GLN A 18 1.81 12.05 -1.16
N GLY A 19 0.54 11.72 -0.95
CA GLY A 19 0.06 10.32 -0.98
C GLY A 19 0.38 9.58 -2.28
N ALA A 20 0.35 10.27 -3.43
CA ALA A 20 0.78 9.70 -4.70
C ALA A 20 2.28 9.36 -4.75
N ALA A 21 3.13 10.19 -4.14
CA ALA A 21 4.56 9.94 -4.03
C ALA A 21 4.84 8.80 -3.05
N GLN A 22 4.17 8.79 -1.89
CA GLN A 22 4.24 7.70 -0.91
C GLN A 22 3.86 6.36 -1.55
N LYS A 23 2.76 6.29 -2.31
CA LYS A 23 2.35 5.06 -3.01
C LYS A 23 3.40 4.58 -4.01
N ARG A 24 4.00 5.48 -4.80
CA ARG A 24 5.07 5.12 -5.75
C ARG A 24 6.31 4.61 -5.02
N TRP A 25 6.69 5.26 -3.91
CA TRP A 25 7.79 4.85 -3.07
C TRP A 25 7.54 3.46 -2.47
N ILE A 26 6.37 3.23 -1.85
CA ILE A 26 5.98 1.95 -1.25
C ILE A 26 6.03 0.82 -2.28
N LYS A 27 5.53 1.05 -3.50
CA LYS A 27 5.60 0.06 -4.57
C LYS A 27 7.04 -0.26 -4.96
N LYS A 28 7.92 0.74 -5.02
CA LYS A 28 9.34 0.58 -5.41
C LYS A 28 10.19 -0.05 -4.30
N ALA A 29 10.01 0.39 -3.05
CA ALA A 29 10.83 0.00 -1.91
C ALA A 29 10.35 -1.31 -1.26
N LEU A 30 9.04 -1.50 -1.15
CA LEU A 30 8.44 -2.63 -0.44
C LEU A 30 7.80 -3.66 -1.39
N GLY A 31 7.66 -3.35 -2.68
CA GLY A 31 6.99 -4.23 -3.64
C GLY A 31 5.46 -4.28 -3.47
N ILE A 32 4.88 -3.38 -2.68
CA ILE A 32 3.46 -3.39 -2.31
C ILE A 32 2.67 -2.42 -3.18
N ASP A 33 1.64 -2.91 -3.89
CA ASP A 33 0.66 -2.03 -4.56
C ASP A 33 -0.48 -1.68 -3.60
N ALA A 34 -0.20 -0.74 -2.69
CA ALA A 34 -1.17 -0.32 -1.67
C ALA A 34 -2.39 0.37 -2.32
N PRO A 35 -3.63 0.00 -1.95
CA PRO A 35 -4.81 0.79 -2.30
C PRO A 35 -4.73 2.19 -1.66
N ARG A 36 -5.59 3.12 -2.11
CA ARG A 36 -5.66 4.48 -1.54
C ARG A 36 -6.85 4.61 -0.60
N LYS A 37 -6.65 5.29 0.51
CA LYS A 37 -7.70 5.78 1.42
C LYS A 37 -8.46 6.94 0.75
N ALA A 38 -9.57 7.36 1.36
CA ALA A 38 -10.36 8.52 0.91
C ALA A 38 -9.58 9.86 0.96
N ASP A 39 -8.59 9.97 1.84
CA ASP A 39 -7.71 11.14 1.96
C ASP A 39 -6.58 11.18 0.90
N GLY A 40 -6.50 10.17 0.03
CA GLY A 40 -5.49 10.07 -1.02
C GLY A 40 -4.16 9.41 -0.60
N HIS A 41 -3.99 9.06 0.69
CA HIS A 41 -2.81 8.35 1.19
C HIS A 41 -2.92 6.83 0.99
N PRO A 42 -1.79 6.11 0.87
CA PRO A 42 -1.78 4.65 0.76
C PRO A 42 -2.33 3.98 2.03
N LEU A 43 -3.13 2.92 1.85
CA LEU A 43 -3.64 2.07 2.91
C LEU A 43 -2.78 0.81 3.01
N LEU A 44 -2.11 0.64 4.15
CA LEU A 44 -1.27 -0.52 4.44
C LEU A 44 -1.24 -0.81 5.95
N THR A 45 -0.88 -2.03 6.31
CA THR A 45 -0.65 -2.45 7.69
C THR A 45 0.84 -2.62 7.98
N TRP A 46 1.24 -2.49 9.24
CA TRP A 46 2.62 -2.76 9.64
C TRP A 46 3.06 -4.20 9.32
N GLU A 47 2.13 -5.15 9.30
CA GLU A 47 2.42 -6.51 8.90
C GLU A 47 2.82 -6.60 7.42
N GLN A 48 2.15 -5.86 6.53
CA GLN A 48 2.54 -5.80 5.11
C GLN A 48 3.91 -5.15 4.93
N VAL A 49 4.22 -4.09 5.70
CA VAL A 49 5.55 -3.44 5.69
C VAL A 49 6.64 -4.43 6.09
N ASN A 50 6.39 -5.23 7.13
CA ASN A 50 7.39 -6.12 7.72
C ASN A 50 7.56 -7.46 6.97
N ARG A 51 6.62 -7.86 6.12
CA ARG A 51 6.70 -9.12 5.35
C ARG A 51 7.73 -9.10 4.21
N GLY A 52 8.25 -7.93 3.83
CA GLY A 52 9.19 -7.80 2.72
C GLY A 52 8.61 -8.18 1.34
N PRO A 53 9.35 -7.96 0.25
CA PRO A 53 8.85 -8.04 -1.12
C PRO A 53 8.46 -9.45 -1.61
N SER A 54 8.68 -10.50 -0.81
CA SER A 54 8.52 -11.90 -1.24
C SER A 54 7.07 -12.41 -1.20
N GLU A 55 6.21 -11.82 -0.35
CA GLU A 55 4.86 -12.38 -0.09
C GLU A 55 3.69 -11.49 -0.51
N THR A 56 3.92 -10.33 -1.15
CA THR A 56 2.82 -9.44 -1.56
C THR A 56 2.08 -10.00 -2.78
N GLN A 57 1.28 -11.01 -2.50
CA GLN A 57 0.04 -11.45 -3.11
C GLN A 57 -0.06 -11.25 -4.62
N LYS A 58 0.13 -12.39 -5.31
CA LYS A 58 -0.54 -12.73 -6.57
C LYS A 58 -1.89 -12.02 -6.64
N LYS A 59 -2.03 -11.09 -7.59
CA LYS A 59 -3.26 -10.38 -7.92
C LYS A 59 -4.46 -11.32 -7.73
N SER A 60 -5.34 -11.04 -6.78
CA SER A 60 -6.67 -11.62 -6.81
C SER A 60 -7.36 -11.00 -8.02
N VAL A 61 -7.27 -11.71 -9.15
CA VAL A 61 -8.04 -11.38 -10.34
C VAL A 61 -9.50 -11.65 -9.98
N ILE A 62 -10.20 -10.64 -9.52
CA ILE A 62 -11.66 -10.71 -9.39
C ILE A 62 -12.19 -10.78 -10.83
N LYS A 63 -12.45 -11.99 -11.32
CA LYS A 63 -13.17 -12.22 -12.57
C LYS A 63 -14.62 -11.84 -12.33
N TRP A 64 -15.03 -10.66 -12.79
CA TRP A 64 -16.44 -10.35 -12.95
C TRP A 64 -16.98 -11.27 -14.05
N LYS A 65 -17.77 -12.27 -13.67
CA LYS A 65 -18.60 -12.99 -14.65
C LYS A 65 -19.80 -12.10 -14.92
N ASN A 66 -19.84 -11.49 -16.11
CA ASN A 66 -21.09 -10.93 -16.63
C ASN A 66 -22.11 -12.06 -16.69
N ALA A 67 -23.21 -11.95 -15.95
CA ALA A 67 -24.38 -12.77 -16.18
C ALA A 67 -25.02 -12.27 -17.49
N ALA A 68 -25.06 -13.15 -18.48
CA ALA A 68 -25.80 -12.96 -19.72
C ALA A 68 -27.23 -13.48 -19.54
#